data_AF-A0A2K2VW35-F1
#
_entry.id   AF-A0A2K2VW35-F1
#
_cell.length_a   1.000
_cell.length_b   1.000
_cell.length_c   1.000
_cell.angle_alpha   90.00
_cell.angle_beta   90.00
_cell.angle_gamma   90.00
#
_symmetry.space_group_name_H-M   'P 1'
#
loop_
_entity.id
_entity.type
_entity.pdbx_description
1 polymer ?
#
loop_
_entity_poly.entity_id
_entity_poly.type
_entity_poly.pdbx_seq_one_letter_code
_entity_poly.pdbx_strand_id
1 'polypeptide(L)' 'MSKNLYIATMEPDSGKAILVLGVMETLSRRIRNIGFFRPVIKSSDKPDNDIQLILSRYNHEL' A
#
# COMPACT_ATOMS: atom_id res chain seq x y z
N MET A 1 4.59 -7.63 -20.23
CA MET A 1 5.29 -7.36 -18.95
C MET A 1 4.26 -7.07 -17.87
N SER A 2 4.36 -7.73 -16.72
CA SER A 2 3.49 -7.52 -15.56
C SER A 2 3.76 -6.16 -14.90
N LYS A 3 2.70 -5.39 -14.61
CA LYS A 3 2.76 -4.07 -13.96
C LYS A 3 2.31 -4.13 -12.48
N ASN A 4 2.24 -5.33 -11.91
CA ASN A 4 1.66 -5.59 -10.60
C ASN A 4 2.71 -6.20 -9.67
N LEU A 5 2.75 -5.73 -8.42
CA LEU A 5 3.60 -6.26 -7.36
C LEU A 5 2.70 -6.71 -6.21
N TYR A 6 2.81 -7.98 -5.83
CA TYR A 6 2.07 -8.57 -4.71
C TYR A 6 3.01 -8.74 -3.53
N ILE A 7 2.57 -8.32 -2.35
CA ILE A 7 3.31 -8.44 -1.09
C ILE A 7 2.46 -9.26 -0.12
N ALA A 8 2.99 -10.40 0.31
CA ALA A 8 2.36 -11.31 1.27
C ALA A 8 3.34 -11.64 2.41
N THR A 9 2.79 -12.01 3.56
CA THR A 9 3.54 -12.43 4.74
C THR A 9 2.93 -13.71 5.29
N MET A 10 3.74 -14.52 5.97
CA MET A 10 3.26 -15.79 6.55
C MET A 10 2.38 -15.56 7.79
N GLU A 11 2.57 -14.44 8.48
CA GLU A 11 1.91 -14.12 9.75
C GLU A 11 1.45 -12.65 9.79
N PRO A 12 0.46 -12.32 10.65
CA PRO A 12 0.15 -10.95 11.03
C PRO A 12 1.33 -10.24 11.70
N ASP A 13 1.32 -8.91 11.71
CA ASP A 13 2.28 -8.06 12.44
C ASP A 13 3.77 -8.28 12.12
N SER A 14 4.07 -8.96 11.01
CA SER A 14 5.43 -9.28 10.55
C SER A 14 6.13 -8.12 9.81
N GLY A 15 5.75 -6.87 10.10
CA GLY A 15 6.35 -5.69 9.46
C GLY A 15 5.93 -5.42 8.01
N LYS A 16 4.86 -6.05 7.50
CA LYS A 16 4.37 -5.85 6.13
C LYS A 16 4.17 -4.39 5.76
N ALA A 17 3.63 -3.58 6.67
CA ALA A 17 3.39 -2.15 6.44
C ALA A 17 4.69 -1.37 6.16
N ILE A 18 5.79 -1.69 6.87
CA ILE A 18 7.10 -1.05 6.67
C ILE A 18 7.66 -1.40 5.28
N LEU A 19 7.55 -2.67 4.88
CA LEU A 19 7.95 -3.11 3.54
C LEU A 19 7.16 -2.39 2.45
N VAL A 20 5.83 -2.30 2.61
CA VAL A 20 4.95 -1.58 1.67
C VAL A 20 5.37 -0.12 1.56
N LEU A 21 5.65 0.57 2.67
CA LEU A 21 6.10 1.96 2.66
C LEU A 21 7.41 2.14 1.87
N GLY A 22 8.42 1.31 2.12
CA GLY A 22 9.70 1.39 1.40
C GLY A 22 9.55 1.14 -0.11
N VAL A 23 8.70 0.18 -0.48
CA VAL A 23 8.37 -0.11 -1.88
C VAL A 23 7.64 1.07 -2.52
N MET A 24 6.58 1.58 -1.89
CA MET A 24 5.80 2.70 -2.40
C MET A 24 6.65 3.96 -2.56
N GLU A 25 7.53 4.26 -1.59
CA GLU A 25 8.48 5.39 -1.65
C GLU A 25 9.46 5.26 -2.82
N THR A 26 9.95 4.05 -3.09
CA THR A 26 10.88 3.81 -4.20
C THR A 26 10.18 3.96 -5.55
N LEU A 27 8.96 3.43 -5.65
CA LEU A 27 8.19 3.43 -6.89
C LEU A 27 7.59 4.81 -7.19
N SER A 28 7.12 5.56 -6.19
CA SER A 28 6.53 6.89 -6.39
C SER A 28 7.49 7.89 -7.04
N ARG A 29 8.81 7.74 -6.80
CA ARG A 29 9.85 8.57 -7.42
C ARG A 29 10.13 8.22 -8.89
N ARG A 30 9.68 7.06 -9.36
CA ARG A 30 10.00 6.52 -10.70
C ARG A 30 8.77 6.33 -11.57
N ILE A 31 7.60 6.17 -10.98
CA ILE A 31 6.34 5.85 -11.64
C ILE A 31 5.33 6.93 -11.29
N ARG A 32 4.83 7.62 -12.32
CA ARG A 32 3.88 8.73 -12.17
C ARG A 32 2.56 8.31 -11.53
N ASN A 33 2.04 7.14 -11.93
CA ASN A 33 0.73 6.64 -11.51
C ASN A 33 0.91 5.29 -10.85
N ILE A 34 0.94 5.26 -9.51
CA ILE A 34 0.99 4.05 -8.72
C ILE A 34 -0.30 3.89 -7.92
N GLY A 35 -0.85 2.69 -7.92
CA GLY A 35 -2.01 2.33 -7.12
C GLY A 35 -1.65 1.36 -6.01
N PHE A 36 -2.30 1.50 -4.86
CA PHE A 36 -2.23 0.54 -3.77
C PHE A 36 -3.59 -0.14 -3.63
N PHE A 37 -3.60 -1.48 -3.62
CA PHE A 37 -4.81 -2.26 -3.57
C PHE A 37 -4.71 -3.35 -2.50
N ARG A 38 -5.70 -3.40 -1.60
CA ARG A 38 -5.82 -4.41 -0.54
C ARG A 38 -7.22 -5.02 -0.61
N PRO A 39 -7.40 -6.15 -1.35
CA PRO A 39 -8.73 -6.72 -1.60
C PRO A 39 -9.42 -7.29 -0.36
N VAL A 40 -8.65 -7.65 0.67
CA VAL A 40 -9.16 -8.26 1.90
C VAL A 40 -8.78 -7.37 3.09
N ILE A 41 -9.79 -6.80 3.73
CA ILE A 41 -9.67 -5.96 4.93
C ILE A 41 -10.45 -6.61 6.09
N LYS A 42 -10.11 -6.26 7.33
CA LYS A 42 -10.71 -6.88 8.52
C LYS A 42 -12.18 -6.48 8.73
N SER A 43 -12.54 -5.23 8.43
CA SER A 43 -13.91 -4.68 8.52
C SER A 43 -14.02 -3.46 7.61
N SER A 44 -15.22 -3.23 7.08
CA SER A 44 -15.57 -2.02 6.32
C SER A 44 -16.23 -0.94 7.18
N ASP A 45 -16.49 -1.20 8.47
CA ASP A 45 -17.16 -0.27 9.38
C ASP A 45 -16.31 0.96 9.70
N LYS A 46 -14.98 0.82 9.53
CA LYS A 46 -13.99 1.89 9.69
C LYS A 46 -13.02 1.87 8.51
N PRO A 47 -12.45 3.03 8.14
CA PRO A 47 -11.37 3.07 7.15
C PRO A 47 -10.22 2.13 7.53
N ASP A 48 -9.71 1.35 6.57
CA ASP A 48 -8.56 0.47 6.79
C ASP A 48 -7.28 1.31 7.01
N ASN A 49 -6.56 1.03 8.09
CA ASN A 49 -5.40 1.81 8.50
C ASN A 49 -4.29 1.83 7.44
N ASP A 50 -4.04 0.71 6.76
CA ASP A 50 -2.96 0.63 5.76
C ASP A 50 -3.36 1.41 4.50
N ILE A 51 -4.62 1.29 4.07
CA ILE A 51 -5.14 2.08 2.94
C ILE A 51 -5.07 3.58 3.28
N GLN A 52 -5.52 4.00 4.46
CA GLN A 52 -5.48 5.40 4.90
C GLN A 52 -4.05 5.95 4.98
N LEU A 53 -3.12 5.17 5.53
CA LEU A 53 -1.71 5.54 5.61
C LEU A 53 -1.14 5.82 4.21
N ILE A 54 -1.37 4.91 3.25
CA ILE A 54 -0.88 5.07 1.89
C ILE A 54 -1.52 6.26 1.18
N LEU A 55 -2.84 6.42 1.31
CA LEU A 55 -3.56 7.57 0.75
C LEU A 55 -3.00 8.89 1.30
N SER A 56 -2.86 9.01 2.62
CA SER A 56 -2.35 10.25 3.24
C SER A 56 -0.95 10.65 2.79
N ARG A 57 -0.13 9.69 2.35
CA ARG A 57 1.29 9.89 2.05
C ARG A 57 1.58 10.04 0.57
N TYR A 58 0.80 9.38 -0.30
CA TYR A 58 1.09 9.28 -1.73
C TYR A 58 -0.04 9.79 -2.63
N ASN A 59 -1.17 10.21 -2.07
CA ASN A 59 -2.21 10.88 -2.85
C ASN A 59 -1.81 12.35 -3.11
N HIS A 60 -1.21 12.61 -4.27
CA HIS A 60 -0.82 13.97 -4.71
C HIS A 60 -1.94 14.68 -5.49
N GLU A 61 -3.18 14.59 -5.00
CA GLU A 61 -4.32 15.39 -5.49
C GLU A 61 -4.84 16.29 -4.36
N LEU A 62 -4.25 17.48 -4.29
CA LEU A 62 -4.89 18.77 -3.98
C LEU A 62 -4.38 19.78 -5.02
#